data_AF-A0A923YPD5-F1
#
_entry.id   AF-A0A923YPD5-F1
#
_cell.length_a   1.000
_cell.length_b   1.000
_cell.length_c   1.000
_cell.angle_alpha   90.00
_cell.angle_beta   90.00
_cell.angle_gamma   90.00
#
_symmetry.space_group_name_H-M   'P 1'
#
loop_
_entity.id
_entity.type
_entity.pdbx_description
1 polymer ?
#
loop_
_entity_poly.entity_id
_entity_poly.type
_entity_poly.pdbx_seq_one_letter_code
_entity_poly.pdbx_strand_id
1 'polypeptide(L)'
;MLVRRFSSINDEYVKNTVFLHIFKHNAPDIHEYYDRIKKRDLNISVHFVHYRTIRGGASFSSPVWLHVDDEPLVFIHLIQLTENAIDVDSVISGMDSKPTKYYAYPTPLTRLLWAKPRSMRLLL
;
A
#
# COMPACT_ATOMS: atom_id res chain seq x y z
N MET A 1 -16.34 -0.31 21.53
CA MET A 1 -15.18 -0.32 20.61
C MET A 1 -15.23 -1.60 19.80
N LEU A 2 -15.42 -1.53 18.48
CA LEU A 2 -15.41 -2.71 17.62
C LEU A 2 -13.94 -3.02 17.27
N VAL A 3 -13.40 -4.11 17.81
CA VAL A 3 -12.05 -4.57 17.45
C VAL A 3 -12.17 -5.49 16.25
N ARG A 4 -11.69 -5.04 15.08
CA ARG A 4 -11.52 -5.91 13.91
C ARG A 4 -10.27 -6.76 14.11
N ARG A 5 -10.40 -8.08 14.01
CA ARG A 5 -9.27 -9.02 14.07
C ARG A 5 -9.05 -9.61 12.68
N PHE A 6 -7.81 -9.60 12.23
CA PHE A 6 -7.39 -10.22 10.99
C PHE A 6 -6.51 -11.41 11.31
N SER A 7 -6.53 -12.42 10.44
CA SER A 7 -5.61 -13.56 10.54
C SER A 7 -4.17 -13.09 10.38
N SER A 8 -3.26 -13.65 11.16
CA SER A 8 -1.83 -13.44 10.95
C SER A 8 -1.42 -13.98 9.59
N ILE A 9 -0.43 -13.33 8.99
CA ILE A 9 0.22 -13.84 7.78
C ILE A 9 0.91 -15.16 8.13
N ASN A 10 0.76 -16.17 7.26
CA ASN A 10 1.46 -17.43 7.43
C ASN A 10 2.97 -17.21 7.35
N ASP A 11 3.71 -17.77 8.31
CA ASP A 11 5.17 -17.79 8.39
C ASP A 11 5.85 -18.16 7.07
N GLU A 12 5.27 -19.06 6.30
CA GLU A 12 5.80 -19.48 4.99
C GLU A 12 5.85 -18.33 3.98
N TYR A 13 4.89 -17.40 4.03
CA TYR A 13 4.85 -16.25 3.13
C TYR A 13 5.90 -15.20 3.49
N VAL A 14 6.14 -14.95 4.78
CA VAL A 14 7.17 -13.98 5.20
C VAL A 14 8.59 -14.55 5.06
N LYS A 15 8.74 -15.87 5.02
CA LYS A 15 10.01 -16.56 4.72
C LYS A 15 10.24 -16.78 3.22
N ASN A 16 9.26 -16.46 2.38
CA ASN A 16 9.36 -16.62 0.94
C ASN A 16 10.40 -15.66 0.33
N THR A 17 11.20 -16.15 -0.62
CA THR A 17 12.26 -15.36 -1.29
C THR A 17 11.74 -14.08 -1.94
N VAL A 18 10.55 -14.10 -2.54
CA VAL A 18 9.93 -12.92 -3.17
C VAL A 18 9.62 -11.87 -2.11
N PHE A 19 9.01 -12.27 -0.98
CA PHE A 19 8.72 -11.36 0.12
C PHE A 19 10.01 -10.74 0.67
N LEU A 20 11.02 -11.56 0.96
CA LEU A 20 12.31 -11.09 1.47
C LEU A 20 13.01 -10.15 0.48
N HIS A 21 12.89 -10.42 -0.82
CA HIS A 21 13.43 -9.55 -1.86
C HIS A 21 12.73 -8.19 -1.90
N ILE A 22 11.39 -8.17 -1.89
CA ILE A 22 10.59 -6.95 -1.80
C ILE A 22 10.97 -6.16 -0.55
N PHE A 23 11.05 -6.84 0.60
CA PHE A 23 11.38 -6.19 1.86
C PHE A 23 12.78 -5.59 1.85
N LYS A 24 13.78 -6.34 1.37
CA LYS A 24 15.16 -5.85 1.21
C LYS A 24 15.23 -4.66 0.24
N HIS A 25 14.43 -4.66 -0.82
CA HIS A 25 14.36 -3.55 -1.76
C HIS A 25 13.77 -2.27 -1.12
N ASN A 26 12.88 -2.40 -0.14
CA ASN A 26 12.32 -1.26 0.59
C ASN A 26 13.21 -0.78 1.75
N ALA A 27 14.16 -1.59 2.21
CA ALA A 27 15.00 -1.30 3.37
C ALA A 27 15.75 0.05 3.29
N PRO A 28 16.34 0.48 2.15
CA PRO A 28 17.00 1.78 2.06
C PRO A 28 16.06 2.95 2.37
N ASP A 29 14.85 2.95 1.80
CA ASP A 29 13.82 3.98 2.02
C ASP A 29 13.37 4.01 3.50
N ILE A 30 13.26 2.82 4.11
CA ILE A 30 12.91 2.67 5.54
C ILE A 30 14.02 3.23 6.44
N HIS A 31 15.28 2.91 6.16
CA HIS A 31 16.43 3.40 6.93
C HIS A 31 16.58 4.92 6.81
N GLU A 32 16.45 5.47 5.61
CA GLU A 32 16.47 6.93 5.41
C GLU A 32 15.36 7.61 6.21
N TYR A 33 14.14 7.06 6.18
CA TYR A 33 13.03 7.59 6.96
C TYR A 33 13.30 7.53 8.47
N TYR A 34 13.82 6.40 8.96
CA TYR A 34 14.17 6.19 10.36
C TYR A 34 15.21 7.21 10.85
N ASP A 35 16.30 7.39 10.09
CA ASP A 35 17.37 8.34 10.40
C ASP A 35 16.84 9.77 10.49
N ARG A 36 15.90 10.13 9.61
CA ARG A 36 15.28 11.46 9.60
C ARG A 36 14.42 11.73 10.83
N ILE A 37 13.65 10.74 11.29
CA ILE A 37 12.71 10.93 12.42
C ILE A 37 13.35 10.70 13.80
N LYS A 38 14.57 10.15 13.85
CA LYS A 38 15.33 9.90 15.08
C LYS A 38 14.55 9.13 16.16
N LYS A 39 13.68 8.20 15.76
CA LYS A 39 12.96 7.33 16.71
C LYS A 39 13.86 6.16 17.14
N ARG A 40 13.54 5.58 18.31
CA ARG A 40 14.28 4.41 18.84
C ARG A 40 13.79 3.08 18.28
N ASP A 41 12.49 2.99 18.00
CA ASP A 41 11.85 1.77 17.51
C ASP A 41 11.00 2.07 16.27
N LEU A 42 11.01 1.13 15.32
CA LEU A 42 10.20 1.15 14.12
C LEU A 42 9.25 -0.05 14.13
N ASN A 43 7.95 0.22 14.09
CA ASN A 43 6.95 -0.83 13.87
C ASN A 43 6.69 -0.94 12.37
N ILE A 44 6.77 -2.16 11.84
CA ILE A 44 6.44 -2.45 10.44
C ILE A 44 5.23 -3.37 10.42
N SER A 45 4.15 -2.88 9.81
CA SER A 45 2.95 -3.66 9.53
C SER A 45 2.97 -4.15 8.09
N VAL A 46 2.52 -5.38 7.85
CA VAL A 46 2.44 -5.98 6.52
C VAL A 46 1.00 -6.41 6.28
N HIS A 47 0.45 -6.01 5.14
CA HIS A 47 -0.93 -6.30 4.77
C HIS A 47 -0.95 -7.03 3.42
N PHE A 48 -1.44 -8.27 3.41
CA PHE A 48 -1.80 -8.96 2.17
C PHE A 48 -3.28 -8.74 1.89
N VAL A 49 -3.58 -8.01 0.83
CA VAL A 49 -4.94 -7.65 0.44
C VAL A 49 -5.26 -8.26 -0.92
N HIS A 50 -6.39 -8.96 -0.99
CA HIS A 50 -6.95 -9.48 -2.24
C HIS A 50 -8.32 -8.85 -2.45
N TYR A 51 -8.40 -7.87 -3.35
CA TYR A 51 -9.67 -7.32 -3.80
C TYR A 51 -10.33 -8.30 -4.76
N ARG A 52 -11.51 -8.80 -4.39
CA ARG A 52 -12.26 -9.78 -5.18
C ARG A 52 -13.58 -9.18 -5.63
N THR A 53 -13.84 -9.27 -6.93
CA THR A 53 -15.13 -8.91 -7.52
C THR A 53 -15.85 -10.16 -8.00
N ILE A 54 -17.18 -10.08 -8.02
CA ILE A 54 -18.05 -11.03 -8.72
C ILE A 54 -18.71 -10.30 -9.88
N ARG A 55 -19.22 -11.04 -10.88
CA ARG A 55 -19.91 -10.43 -12.02
C ARG A 55 -21.05 -9.54 -11.54
N GLY A 56 -21.05 -8.27 -11.95
CA GLY A 56 -22.03 -7.26 -11.54
C GLY A 56 -21.75 -6.57 -10.21
N GLY A 57 -20.61 -6.87 -9.55
CA GLY A 57 -20.17 -6.20 -8.32
C GLY A 57 -18.83 -5.49 -8.50
N ALA A 58 -18.57 -4.52 -7.63
CA ALA A 58 -17.29 -3.84 -7.51
C ALA A 58 -16.71 -4.06 -6.11
N SER A 59 -15.38 -4.02 -6.01
CA SER A 59 -14.67 -4.05 -4.74
C SER A 59 -14.10 -2.67 -4.49
N PHE A 60 -14.27 -2.14 -3.29
CA PHE A 60 -13.82 -0.80 -2.93
C PHE A 60 -13.16 -0.80 -1.55
N SER A 61 -12.20 0.10 -1.38
CA SER A 61 -11.52 0.38 -0.12
C SER A 61 -12.41 1.21 0.82
N SER A 62 -12.02 1.30 2.09
CA SER A 62 -12.63 2.19 3.07
C SER A 62 -11.51 2.92 3.81
N PRO A 63 -11.38 4.25 3.65
CA PRO A 63 -12.26 5.15 2.89
C PRO A 63 -12.27 4.88 1.37
N VAL A 64 -13.43 5.09 0.73
CA VAL A 64 -13.64 4.86 -0.72
C VAL A 64 -13.03 5.95 -1.61
N TRP A 65 -12.53 7.03 -1.01
CA TRP A 65 -11.96 8.17 -1.72
C TRP A 65 -10.60 8.56 -1.12
N LEU A 66 -9.99 9.61 -1.68
CA LEU A 66 -8.69 10.15 -1.28
C LEU A 66 -8.56 10.24 0.25
N HIS A 67 -7.63 9.47 0.81
CA HIS A 67 -7.34 9.43 2.23
C HIS A 67 -5.83 9.45 2.48
N VAL A 68 -5.46 9.47 3.75
CA VAL A 68 -4.08 9.34 4.18
C VAL A 68 -4.05 8.21 5.18
N ASP A 69 -3.16 7.26 4.98
CA ASP A 69 -2.94 6.19 5.95
C ASP A 69 -2.40 6.76 7.27
N ASP A 70 -2.61 5.97 8.33
CA ASP A 70 -2.13 6.30 9.67
C ASP A 70 -0.59 6.26 9.71
N GLU A 71 0.00 5.30 8.97
CA GLU A 71 1.44 5.16 8.81
C GLU A 71 2.05 6.33 8.01
N PRO A 72 3.21 6.84 8.44
CA PRO A 72 3.86 7.96 7.77
C PRO A 72 4.66 7.56 6.52
N LEU A 73 4.88 6.26 6.32
CA LEU A 73 5.57 5.68 5.18
C LEU A 73 4.89 4.36 4.81
N VAL A 74 4.39 4.27 3.59
CA VAL A 74 3.62 3.15 3.07
C VAL A 74 4.22 2.71 1.73
N PHE A 75 4.31 1.40 1.53
CA PHE A 75 4.75 0.81 0.28
C PHE A 75 3.62 -0.09 -0.23
N ILE A 76 3.15 0.17 -1.45
CA ILE A 76 2.16 -0.68 -2.13
C ILE A 76 2.85 -1.42 -3.25
N HIS A 77 2.72 -2.74 -3.23
CA HIS A 77 3.28 -3.64 -4.24
C HIS A 77 2.15 -4.42 -4.89
N LEU A 78 1.98 -4.28 -6.20
CA LEU A 78 1.05 -5.14 -6.95
C LEU A 78 1.64 -6.54 -7.00
N ILE A 79 0.97 -7.55 -6.43
CA ILE A 79 1.42 -8.94 -6.52
C ILE A 79 0.92 -9.60 -7.79
N GLN A 80 -0.38 -9.46 -8.07
CA GLN A 80 -1.03 -10.06 -9.22
C GLN A 80 -2.28 -9.26 -9.60
N LEU A 81 -2.57 -9.20 -10.89
CA LEU A 81 -3.80 -8.65 -11.45
C LEU A 81 -4.36 -9.64 -12.47
N THR A 82 -5.67 -9.90 -12.43
CA THR A 82 -6.31 -10.73 -13.45
C THR A 82 -6.56 -9.91 -14.72
N GLU A 83 -6.56 -10.56 -15.88
CA GLU A 83 -6.70 -9.87 -17.19
C GLU A 83 -8.01 -9.09 -17.35
N ASN A 84 -9.04 -9.46 -16.60
CA ASN A 84 -10.35 -8.83 -16.62
C ASN A 84 -10.54 -7.75 -15.54
N ALA A 85 -9.50 -7.41 -14.79
CA ALA A 85 -9.57 -6.31 -13.82
C ALA A 85 -9.55 -4.97 -14.55
N ILE A 86 -10.35 -4.03 -14.05
CA ILE A 86 -10.54 -2.68 -14.62
C ILE A 86 -10.46 -1.68 -13.46
N ASP A 87 -9.97 -0.47 -13.73
CA ASP A 87 -9.93 0.67 -12.80
C ASP A 87 -9.16 0.38 -11.49
N VAL A 88 -7.95 -0.17 -11.61
CA VAL A 88 -7.07 -0.51 -10.47
C VAL A 88 -5.93 0.50 -10.26
N ASP A 89 -6.10 1.72 -10.77
CA ASP A 89 -5.10 2.77 -10.71
C ASP A 89 -5.13 3.48 -9.35
N SER A 90 -3.95 3.84 -8.85
CA SER A 90 -3.85 4.72 -7.70
C SER A 90 -3.98 6.19 -8.09
N VAL A 91 -4.75 6.95 -7.33
CA VAL A 91 -4.91 8.40 -7.52
C VAL A 91 -4.15 9.16 -6.44
N ILE A 92 -3.30 10.10 -6.86
CA ILE A 92 -2.53 10.97 -5.97
C ILE A 92 -3.06 12.39 -6.06
N SER A 93 -3.30 13.01 -4.91
CA SER A 93 -3.79 14.37 -4.79
C SER A 93 -2.98 15.17 -3.78
N GLY A 94 -2.96 16.50 -3.95
CA GLY A 94 -2.57 17.43 -2.90
C GLY A 94 -3.66 17.55 -1.81
N MET A 95 -3.59 18.57 -0.97
CA MET A 95 -4.62 18.78 0.08
C MET A 95 -5.93 19.38 -0.43
N ASP A 96 -5.96 19.87 -1.67
CA ASP A 96 -7.14 20.46 -2.30
C ASP A 96 -8.14 19.41 -2.81
N SER A 97 -7.84 18.12 -2.61
CA SER A 97 -8.67 16.98 -3.01
C SER A 97 -8.90 16.86 -4.52
N LYS A 98 -8.08 17.53 -5.32
CA LYS A 98 -8.09 17.41 -6.77
C LYS A 98 -7.04 16.37 -7.20
N PRO A 99 -7.42 15.35 -8.00
CA PRO A 99 -6.45 14.43 -8.58
C PRO A 99 -5.36 15.20 -9.33
N THR A 100 -4.10 14.94 -8.98
CA THR A 100 -2.95 15.57 -9.64
C THR A 100 -2.16 14.57 -10.46
N LYS A 101 -2.15 13.30 -10.05
CA LYS A 101 -1.49 12.21 -10.77
C LYS A 101 -2.29 10.93 -10.65
N TYR A 102 -2.16 10.10 -11.68
CA TYR A 102 -2.62 8.72 -11.71
C TYR A 102 -1.40 7.81 -11.81
N TYR A 103 -1.43 6.70 -11.09
CA TYR A 103 -0.38 5.70 -11.11
C TYR A 103 -0.99 4.36 -11.48
N ALA A 104 -0.71 3.93 -12.70
CA ALA A 104 -1.05 2.59 -13.17
C ALA A 104 0.01 1.58 -12.72
N TYR A 105 -0.43 0.35 -12.49
CA TYR A 105 0.45 -0.77 -12.13
C TYR A 105 0.65 -1.69 -13.35
N PRO A 106 1.64 -1.42 -14.22
CA PRO A 106 1.73 -2.08 -15.53
C PRO A 106 2.11 -3.56 -15.44
N THR A 107 2.81 -3.98 -14.37
CA THR A 107 3.28 -5.36 -14.20
C THR A 107 3.26 -5.80 -12.74
N PRO A 108 3.23 -7.11 -12.46
CA PRO A 108 3.53 -7.63 -11.12
C PRO A 108 4.81 -7.05 -10.54
N LEU A 109 4.83 -6.90 -9.22
CA LEU A 109 5.87 -6.28 -8.39
C LEU A 109 6.12 -4.80 -8.65
N THR A 110 5.26 -4.13 -9.42
CA THR A 110 5.26 -2.67 -9.49
C THR A 110 5.05 -2.08 -8.09
N ARG A 111 5.90 -1.12 -7.74
CA ARG A 111 5.92 -0.46 -6.42
C ARG A 111 5.49 0.99 -6.51
N LEU A 112 4.52 1.36 -5.67
CA LEU A 112 4.25 2.74 -5.29
C LEU A 112 4.82 2.99 -3.89
N LEU A 113 5.73 3.95 -3.77
CA LEU A 113 6.22 4.46 -2.48
C LEU A 113 5.44 5.71 -2.10
N TRP A 114 4.84 5.67 -0.92
CA TRP A 114 4.08 6.76 -0.34
C TRP A 114 4.71 7.18 0.99
N ALA A 115 5.50 8.24 0.97
CA ALA A 115 5.85 8.95 2.19
C ALA A 115 4.79 10.03 2.43
N LYS A 116 4.42 10.28 3.69
CA LYS A 116 3.49 11.36 4.07
C LYS A 116 4.24 12.70 4.16
N PRO A 117 4.27 13.57 3.12
CA PRO A 117 4.44 14.98 3.38
C PRO A 117 3.15 15.50 4.02
N ARG A 118 3.20 16.66 4.68
CA ARG A 118 2.01 17.31 5.29
C ARG A 118 0.89 17.67 4.30
N SER A 119 0.95 17.22 3.03
CA SER A 119 0.24 17.85 1.92
C SER A 119 -0.30 16.93 0.81
N MET A 120 -0.37 15.60 0.98
CA MET A 120 -0.86 14.70 -0.08
C MET A 120 -1.78 13.57 0.43
N ARG A 121 -2.65 13.05 -0.46
CA ARG A 121 -3.62 11.96 -0.24
C ARG A 121 -3.57 10.91 -1.36
N LEU A 122 -3.94 9.67 -1.04
CA LEU A 122 -3.92 8.50 -1.91
C LEU A 122 -5.31 7.82 -1.98
N LEU A 123 -5.65 7.27 -3.14
CA LEU A 123 -6.75 6.33 -3.34
C LEU A 123 -6.16 5.04 -3.93
N LEU A 124 -6.54 3.90 -3.35
CA LEU A 124 -6.17 2.53 -3.74
C LEU A 124 -7.38 1.76 -4.24
#